data_AF-A0A1A5YK50-F1
#
_entry.id   AF-A0A1A5YK50-F1
#
_cell.length_a   1.000
_cell.length_b   1.000
_cell.length_c   1.000
_cell.angle_alpha   90.00
_cell.angle_beta   90.00
_cell.angle_gamma   90.00
#
_symmetry.space_group_name_H-M   'P 1'
#
loop_
_entity.id
_entity.type
_entity.pdbx_description
1 polymer ?
#
loop_
_entity_poly.entity_id
_entity_poly.type
_entity_poly.pdbx_seq_one_letter_code
_entity_poly.pdbx_strand_id
1 'polypeptide(L)'
;MIRSKINQMLDELPEEHLLHTYWTLEFIHKKYKHRQLLIEKGVIITELYGEANGIFRKWDQTFARKLSDEVKNAIHYDQYKWHMFSYEEKKCLKEDKARRAFDAVAKDEMYGMYQDLTSVFLYENAAKATAADFESEQDIYLFDRNFTWTYVHTHESMCGPYFYKLK
;
A
#
# COMPACT_ATOMS: atom_id res chain seq x y z
N MET A 1 -23.98 7.71 -21.97
CA MET A 1 -24.10 9.15 -21.63
C MET A 1 -22.83 9.78 -21.10
N ILE A 2 -22.07 9.18 -20.17
CA ILE A 2 -20.84 9.80 -19.63
C ILE A 2 -19.62 9.62 -20.55
N ARG A 3 -19.39 8.40 -21.08
CA ARG A 3 -18.27 8.11 -22.02
C ARG A 3 -18.21 9.08 -23.20
N SER A 4 -19.36 9.35 -23.83
CA SER A 4 -19.41 10.28 -24.97
C SER A 4 -19.02 11.70 -24.59
N LYS A 5 -19.39 12.18 -23.39
CA LYS A 5 -19.00 13.50 -22.90
C LYS A 5 -17.50 13.57 -22.63
N ILE A 6 -16.93 12.51 -22.05
CA ILE A 6 -15.48 12.39 -21.84
C ILE A 6 -14.74 12.47 -23.17
N ASN A 7 -15.15 11.69 -24.18
CA ASN A 7 -14.50 11.69 -25.48
C ASN A 7 -14.53 13.08 -26.13
N GLN A 8 -15.67 13.77 -26.10
CA GLN A 8 -15.76 15.13 -26.63
C GLN A 8 -14.80 16.09 -25.92
N MET A 9 -14.67 16.01 -24.58
CA MET A 9 -13.70 16.82 -23.84
C MET A 9 -12.25 16.48 -24.23
N LEU A 10 -11.94 15.19 -24.48
CA LEU A 10 -10.60 14.77 -24.91
C LEU A 10 -10.26 15.33 -26.30
N ASP A 11 -11.21 15.35 -27.23
CA ASP A 11 -11.02 15.87 -28.60
C ASP A 11 -10.67 17.38 -28.63
N GLU A 12 -11.03 18.12 -27.57
CA GLU A 12 -10.77 19.55 -27.43
C GLU A 12 -9.42 19.88 -26.74
N LEU A 13 -8.73 18.88 -26.16
CA LEU A 13 -7.48 19.08 -25.42
C LEU A 13 -6.24 19.01 -26.32
N PRO A 14 -5.22 19.85 -26.11
CA PRO A 14 -3.92 19.69 -26.76
C PRO A 14 -3.16 18.48 -26.18
N GLU A 15 -2.18 17.98 -26.94
CA GLU A 15 -1.40 16.77 -26.61
C GLU A 15 -0.80 16.77 -25.19
N GLU A 16 -0.32 17.92 -24.70
CA GLU A 16 0.26 18.04 -23.35
C GLU A 16 -0.77 17.74 -22.25
N HIS A 17 -2.02 18.16 -22.43
CA HIS A 17 -3.11 17.90 -21.50
C HIS A 17 -3.67 16.49 -21.68
N LEU A 18 -3.63 15.95 -22.89
CA LEU A 18 -3.96 14.54 -23.16
C LEU A 18 -3.00 13.60 -22.45
N LEU A 19 -1.69 13.89 -22.43
CA LEU A 19 -0.70 13.11 -21.71
C LEU A 19 -1.01 13.05 -20.20
N HIS A 20 -1.31 14.20 -19.57
CA HIS A 20 -1.70 14.23 -18.16
C HIS A 20 -2.99 13.44 -17.90
N THR A 21 -3.97 13.56 -18.80
CA THR A 21 -5.24 12.83 -18.71
C THR A 21 -5.05 11.33 -18.86
N TYR A 22 -4.18 10.90 -19.77
CA TYR A 22 -3.80 9.50 -19.96
C TYR A 22 -3.28 8.89 -18.67
N TRP A 23 -2.31 9.53 -18.00
CA TRP A 23 -1.76 9.02 -16.74
C TRP A 23 -2.81 8.91 -15.64
N THR A 24 -3.72 9.88 -15.55
CA THR A 24 -4.84 9.84 -14.61
C THR A 24 -5.78 8.67 -14.88
N LEU A 25 -6.15 8.46 -16.15
CA LEU A 25 -7.01 7.33 -16.55
C LEU A 25 -6.32 5.98 -16.36
N GLU A 26 -5.02 5.90 -16.66
CA GLU A 26 -4.21 4.70 -16.45
C GLU A 26 -4.15 4.34 -14.97
N PHE A 27 -3.92 5.32 -14.09
CA PHE A 27 -3.96 5.13 -12.64
C PHE A 27 -5.33 4.60 -12.15
N ILE A 28 -6.42 5.24 -12.57
CA ILE A 28 -7.79 4.82 -12.21
C ILE A 28 -8.05 3.39 -12.70
N HIS A 29 -7.63 3.06 -13.93
CA HIS A 29 -7.82 1.74 -14.50
C HIS A 29 -7.00 0.67 -13.76
N LYS A 30 -5.73 0.94 -13.43
CA LYS A 30 -4.88 0.05 -12.63
C LYS A 30 -5.51 -0.22 -11.26
N LYS A 31 -5.95 0.81 -10.54
CA LYS A 31 -6.63 0.67 -9.24
C LYS A 31 -7.92 -0.15 -9.35
N TYR A 32 -8.72 0.09 -10.38
CA TYR A 32 -9.92 -0.70 -10.64
C TYR A 32 -9.57 -2.19 -10.87
N LYS A 33 -8.57 -2.46 -11.72
CA LYS A 33 -8.11 -3.83 -12.03
C LYS A 33 -7.59 -4.56 -10.80
N HIS A 34 -6.76 -3.91 -9.99
CA HIS A 34 -6.27 -4.46 -8.72
C HIS A 34 -7.43 -4.83 -7.79
N ARG A 35 -8.41 -3.92 -7.63
CA ARG A 35 -9.59 -4.19 -6.81
C ARG A 35 -10.40 -5.38 -7.34
N GLN A 36 -10.60 -5.48 -8.66
CA GLN A 36 -11.30 -6.62 -9.26
C GLN A 36 -10.56 -7.95 -9.03
N LEU A 37 -9.24 -7.97 -9.19
CA LEU A 37 -8.41 -9.14 -8.96
C LEU A 37 -8.58 -9.70 -7.54
N LEU A 38 -8.64 -8.83 -6.53
CA LEU A 38 -8.91 -9.24 -5.15
C LEU A 38 -10.35 -9.72 -4.95
N ILE A 39 -11.34 -9.03 -5.54
CA ILE A 39 -12.75 -9.43 -5.47
C ILE A 39 -12.99 -10.80 -6.11
N GLU A 40 -12.34 -11.11 -7.24
CA GLU A 40 -12.40 -12.42 -7.90
C GLU A 40 -11.85 -13.53 -7.01
N LYS A 41 -10.93 -13.22 -6.09
CA LYS A 41 -10.44 -14.16 -5.06
C LYS A 41 -11.37 -14.29 -3.86
N GLY A 42 -12.49 -13.55 -3.84
CA GLY A 42 -13.47 -13.53 -2.75
C GLY A 42 -13.16 -12.52 -1.65
N VAL A 43 -12.17 -11.63 -1.86
CA VAL A 43 -11.80 -10.61 -0.88
C VAL A 43 -12.85 -9.49 -0.86
N ILE A 44 -13.29 -9.14 0.34
CA ILE A 44 -14.16 -7.99 0.57
C ILE A 44 -13.29 -6.81 0.96
N ILE A 45 -13.49 -5.65 0.32
CA ILE A 45 -12.67 -4.45 0.52
C ILE A 45 -13.56 -3.31 0.99
N THR A 46 -13.35 -2.89 2.24
CA THR A 46 -14.07 -1.81 2.91
C THR A 46 -13.12 -0.65 3.19
N GLU A 47 -13.52 0.57 2.87
CA GLU A 47 -12.74 1.77 3.17
C GLU A 47 -13.19 2.37 4.52
N LEU A 48 -12.23 2.60 5.41
CA LEU A 48 -12.45 3.04 6.79
C LEU A 48 -11.98 4.49 6.96
N TYR A 49 -12.87 5.45 6.76
CA TYR A 49 -12.54 6.88 6.92
C TYR A 49 -12.43 7.32 8.39
N GLY A 50 -13.41 6.94 9.22
CA GLY A 50 -13.49 7.42 10.62
C GLY A 50 -12.40 6.87 11.55
N GLU A 51 -11.89 5.67 11.24
CA GLU A 51 -10.92 4.95 12.07
C GLU A 51 -9.47 5.12 11.60
N ALA A 52 -9.27 5.64 10.38
CA ALA A 52 -7.97 5.68 9.72
C ALA A 52 -6.88 6.31 10.59
N ASN A 53 -7.12 7.50 11.14
CA ASN A 53 -6.14 8.21 11.97
C ASN A 53 -5.68 7.39 13.20
N GLY A 54 -6.62 6.68 13.83
CA GLY A 54 -6.30 5.79 14.96
C GLY A 54 -5.44 4.61 14.54
N ILE A 55 -5.75 4.01 13.38
CA ILE A 55 -5.02 2.89 12.80
C ILE A 55 -3.61 3.31 12.38
N PHE A 56 -3.45 4.43 11.66
CA PHE A 56 -2.15 5.00 11.27
C PHE A 56 -1.25 5.21 12.49
N ARG A 57 -1.78 5.88 13.51
CA ARG A 57 -1.04 6.14 14.75
C ARG A 57 -0.63 4.84 15.44
N LYS A 58 -1.52 3.84 15.48
CA LYS A 58 -1.22 2.55 16.11
C LYS A 58 -0.18 1.76 15.33
N TRP A 59 -0.20 1.82 13.99
CA TRP A 59 0.85 1.26 13.16
C TRP A 59 2.21 1.88 13.48
N ASP A 60 2.28 3.22 13.52
CA ASP A 60 3.51 3.96 13.84
C ASP A 60 4.03 3.60 15.24
N GLN A 61 3.14 3.61 16.24
CA GLN A 61 3.45 3.26 17.63
C GLN A 61 3.84 1.80 17.83
N THR A 62 3.57 0.92 16.86
CA THR A 62 3.89 -0.50 16.98
C THR A 62 5.20 -0.81 16.25
N PHE A 63 5.29 -0.39 14.99
CA PHE A 63 6.40 -0.75 14.12
C PHE A 63 7.56 0.26 14.17
N ALA A 64 7.30 1.55 14.41
CA ALA A 64 8.35 2.58 14.47
C ALA A 64 8.71 3.03 15.90
N ARG A 65 8.10 2.43 16.94
CA ARG A 65 8.24 2.84 18.36
C ARG A 65 9.67 3.02 18.87
N LYS A 66 10.62 2.21 18.37
CA LYS A 66 12.01 2.19 18.87
C LYS A 66 12.90 3.24 18.20
N LEU A 67 12.40 3.93 17.18
CA LEU A 67 13.14 4.98 16.49
C LEU A 67 12.97 6.28 17.28
N SER A 68 14.10 6.90 17.65
CA SER A 68 14.06 8.25 18.21
C SER A 68 13.75 9.27 17.13
N ASP A 69 13.39 10.50 17.52
CA ASP A 69 13.09 11.56 16.57
C ASP A 69 14.33 11.94 15.74
N GLU A 70 15.53 11.86 16.33
CA GLU A 70 16.79 12.07 15.61
C GLU A 70 16.98 11.02 14.50
N VAL A 71 16.73 9.75 14.80
CA VAL A 71 16.80 8.66 13.81
C VAL A 71 15.74 8.85 12.73
N LYS A 72 14.50 9.17 13.11
CA LYS A 72 13.41 9.44 12.15
C LYS A 72 13.74 10.57 11.19
N ASN A 73 14.34 11.66 11.69
CA ASN A 73 14.78 12.77 10.87
C ASN A 73 15.94 12.37 9.94
N ALA A 74 16.92 11.61 10.44
CA ALA A 74 18.09 11.18 9.68
C ALA A 74 17.75 10.26 8.49
N ILE A 75 16.66 9.48 8.61
CA ILE A 75 16.20 8.58 7.55
C ILE A 75 15.04 9.17 6.74
N HIS A 76 14.68 10.44 6.92
CA HIS A 76 13.53 11.07 6.23
C HIS A 76 12.22 10.27 6.39
N TYR A 77 11.94 9.80 7.62
CA TYR A 77 10.78 8.95 7.92
C TYR A 77 9.44 9.65 7.68
N ASP A 78 9.43 10.98 7.72
CA ASP A 78 8.29 11.83 7.40
C ASP A 78 7.89 11.76 5.92
N GLN A 79 8.86 11.53 5.03
CA GLN A 79 8.61 11.37 3.60
C GLN A 79 8.10 9.97 3.29
N TYR A 80 8.79 8.93 3.78
CA TYR A 80 8.44 7.54 3.55
C TYR A 80 8.65 6.70 4.81
N LYS A 81 7.57 6.09 5.33
CA LYS A 81 7.67 5.26 6.54
C LYS A 81 8.52 4.01 6.31
N TRP A 82 8.57 3.51 5.07
CA TRP A 82 9.38 2.36 4.70
C TRP A 82 10.89 2.62 4.78
N HIS A 83 11.32 3.88 4.93
CA HIS A 83 12.74 4.22 5.16
C HIS A 83 13.33 3.53 6.39
N MET A 84 12.52 3.23 7.42
CA MET A 84 13.02 2.45 8.56
C MET A 84 13.54 1.06 8.18
N PHE A 85 13.13 0.53 7.03
CA PHE A 85 13.60 -0.75 6.51
C PHE A 85 14.74 -0.59 5.51
N SER A 86 14.68 0.40 4.61
CA SER A 86 15.74 0.62 3.61
C SER A 86 17.05 1.11 4.24
N TYR A 87 16.96 1.97 5.26
CA TYR A 87 18.10 2.42 6.08
C TYR A 87 18.51 1.41 7.16
N GLU A 88 17.89 0.23 7.20
CA GLU A 88 18.24 -0.87 8.11
C GLU A 88 18.05 -0.62 9.62
N GLU A 89 17.42 0.49 10.01
CA GLU A 89 17.04 0.80 11.40
C GLU A 89 16.13 -0.28 12.01
N LYS A 90 15.38 -0.99 11.17
CA LYS A 90 14.68 -2.23 11.53
C LYS A 90 15.14 -3.42 10.70
N LYS A 91 15.68 -4.42 11.40
CA LYS A 91 15.90 -5.76 10.86
C LYS A 91 14.56 -6.39 10.43
N CYS A 92 14.45 -6.69 9.15
CA CYS A 92 13.28 -7.26 8.49
C CYS A 92 13.71 -8.24 7.38
N LEU A 93 12.76 -8.97 6.83
CA LEU A 93 12.96 -9.70 5.58
C LEU A 93 12.79 -8.73 4.42
N LYS A 94 13.54 -8.95 3.33
CA LYS A 94 13.52 -8.14 2.11
C LYS A 94 13.20 -9.00 0.89
N GLU A 95 12.70 -8.38 -0.17
CA GLU A 95 12.50 -8.96 -1.50
C GLU A 95 11.73 -10.30 -1.45
N ASP A 96 12.24 -11.36 -2.09
CA ASP A 96 11.59 -12.67 -2.15
C ASP A 96 11.35 -13.30 -0.77
N LYS A 97 12.22 -13.02 0.20
CA LYS A 97 12.00 -13.48 1.58
C LYS A 97 10.81 -12.76 2.20
N ALA A 98 10.62 -11.47 1.90
CA ALA A 98 9.45 -10.73 2.35
C ALA A 98 8.17 -11.22 1.67
N ARG A 99 8.19 -11.43 0.34
CA ARG A 99 7.06 -11.98 -0.42
C ARG A 99 6.60 -13.33 0.14
N ARG A 100 7.54 -14.28 0.28
CA ARG A 100 7.25 -15.61 0.83
C ARG A 100 6.71 -15.55 2.26
N ALA A 101 7.22 -14.65 3.09
CA ALA A 101 6.74 -14.49 4.46
C ALA A 101 5.32 -13.91 4.51
N PHE A 102 5.00 -12.95 3.65
CA PHE A 102 3.64 -12.45 3.49
C PHE A 102 2.69 -13.53 2.96
N ASP A 103 3.10 -14.31 1.96
CA ASP A 103 2.26 -15.38 1.42
C ASP A 103 1.98 -16.47 2.47
N ALA A 104 2.97 -16.79 3.31
CA ALA A 104 2.87 -17.82 4.33
C ALA A 104 2.15 -17.39 5.63
N VAL A 105 2.05 -16.09 5.92
CA VAL A 105 1.39 -15.65 7.16
C VAL A 105 -0.12 -15.84 7.07
N ALA A 106 -0.72 -16.34 8.15
CA ALA A 106 -2.17 -16.41 8.27
C ALA A 106 -2.75 -14.98 8.26
N LYS A 107 -3.59 -14.69 7.27
CA LYS A 107 -4.18 -13.37 7.04
C LYS A 107 -5.57 -13.53 6.45
N ASP A 108 -6.57 -13.78 7.29
CA ASP A 108 -7.96 -13.74 6.82
C ASP A 108 -8.47 -12.30 6.75
N GLU A 109 -7.96 -11.45 7.64
CA GLU A 109 -8.29 -10.04 7.72
C GLU A 109 -7.02 -9.23 7.87
N MET A 110 -6.88 -8.18 7.06
CA MET A 110 -5.73 -7.28 7.12
C MET A 110 -6.14 -5.86 6.77
N TYR A 111 -5.42 -4.90 7.33
CA TYR A 111 -5.48 -3.52 6.91
C TYR A 111 -4.48 -3.26 5.79
N GLY A 112 -4.82 -2.33 4.90
CA GLY A 112 -3.88 -1.72 3.97
C GLY A 112 -3.99 -0.21 4.02
N MET A 113 -2.85 0.46 4.07
CA MET A 113 -2.74 1.90 3.98
C MET A 113 -1.70 2.28 2.94
N TYR A 114 -1.87 3.44 2.31
CA TYR A 114 -0.92 3.99 1.35
C TYR A 114 -0.18 5.15 2.00
N GLN A 115 1.08 5.38 1.61
CA GLN A 115 1.88 6.50 2.12
C GLN A 115 1.14 7.84 2.01
N ASP A 116 0.52 8.11 0.84
CA ASP A 116 -0.06 9.41 0.51
C ASP A 116 -1.58 9.50 0.67
N LEU A 117 -2.22 8.45 1.21
CA LEU A 117 -3.66 8.44 1.44
C LEU A 117 -3.99 8.53 2.92
N THR A 118 -5.08 9.24 3.23
CA THR A 118 -5.63 9.34 4.59
C THR A 118 -6.65 8.26 4.91
N SER A 119 -6.97 7.39 3.95
CA SER A 119 -7.88 6.25 4.12
C SER A 119 -7.12 4.99 4.49
N VAL A 120 -7.79 4.12 5.25
CA VAL A 120 -7.36 2.74 5.48
C VAL A 120 -8.37 1.79 4.82
N PHE A 121 -7.86 0.75 4.18
CA PHE A 121 -8.68 -0.32 3.60
C PHE A 121 -8.63 -1.53 4.52
N LEU A 122 -9.80 -2.10 4.83
CA LEU A 122 -9.93 -3.40 5.44
C LEU A 122 -10.20 -4.44 4.34
N TYR A 123 -9.33 -5.45 4.29
CA TYR A 123 -9.46 -6.62 3.42
C TYR A 123 -9.93 -7.79 4.28
N GLU A 124 -11.11 -8.32 4.00
CA GLU A 124 -11.70 -9.50 4.66
C GLU A 124 -11.74 -10.66 3.67
N ASN A 125 -11.69 -11.91 4.16
CA ASN A 125 -11.47 -13.12 3.36
C ASN A 125 -10.16 -13.08 2.54
N ALA A 126 -9.12 -12.45 3.11
CA ALA A 126 -7.85 -12.17 2.45
C ALA A 126 -6.86 -13.36 2.44
N ALA A 127 -7.27 -14.55 2.90
CA ALA A 127 -6.36 -15.69 3.07
C ALA A 127 -5.63 -16.13 1.79
N LYS A 128 -6.25 -15.89 0.62
CA LYS A 128 -5.70 -16.20 -0.71
C LYS A 128 -4.94 -15.03 -1.35
N ALA A 129 -4.91 -13.87 -0.70
CA ALA A 129 -4.12 -12.74 -1.17
C ALA A 129 -2.63 -13.06 -1.03
N THR A 130 -1.86 -12.70 -2.05
CA THR A 130 -0.43 -12.97 -2.19
C THR A 130 0.31 -11.68 -2.50
N ALA A 131 1.62 -11.67 -2.30
CA ALA A 131 2.45 -10.50 -2.58
C ALA A 131 2.34 -10.06 -4.04
N ALA A 132 2.19 -11.02 -4.97
CA ALA A 132 2.01 -10.78 -6.40
C ALA A 132 0.76 -9.92 -6.70
N ASP A 133 -0.27 -10.00 -5.87
CA ASP A 133 -1.50 -9.23 -6.07
C ASP A 133 -1.30 -7.73 -5.85
N PHE A 134 -0.22 -7.35 -5.15
CA PHE A 134 0.10 -5.97 -4.77
C PHE A 134 1.30 -5.39 -5.52
N GLU A 135 1.89 -6.10 -6.49
CA GLU A 135 3.08 -5.62 -7.22
C GLU A 135 2.82 -4.42 -8.14
N SER A 136 1.56 -4.15 -8.47
CA SER A 136 1.15 -2.95 -9.20
C SER A 136 0.93 -1.73 -8.31
N GLU A 137 0.93 -1.92 -6.99
CA GLU A 137 0.59 -0.87 -6.04
C GLU A 137 1.80 0.04 -5.76
N GLN A 138 1.55 1.15 -5.08
CA GLN A 138 2.57 2.18 -4.79
C GLN A 138 2.58 2.40 -3.29
N ASP A 139 3.74 2.23 -2.64
CA ASP A 139 3.95 2.47 -1.20
C ASP A 139 2.79 2.01 -0.30
N ILE A 140 2.41 0.74 -0.44
CA ILE A 140 1.34 0.12 0.32
C ILE A 140 1.90 -0.65 1.52
N TYR A 141 1.28 -0.43 2.68
CA TYR A 141 1.60 -1.08 3.94
C TYR A 141 0.41 -1.98 4.33
N LEU A 142 0.64 -3.29 4.32
CA LEU A 142 -0.34 -4.31 4.70
C LEU A 142 0.01 -4.87 6.08
N PHE A 143 -0.96 -5.05 6.97
CA PHE A 143 -0.72 -5.52 8.33
C PHE A 143 -1.97 -6.15 8.95
N ASP A 144 -1.81 -7.04 9.91
CA ASP A 144 -2.94 -7.66 10.60
C ASP A 144 -3.64 -6.72 11.59
N ARG A 145 -4.88 -7.07 11.96
CA ARG A 145 -5.66 -6.29 12.93
C ARG A 145 -4.99 -6.14 14.30
N ASN A 146 -4.14 -7.11 14.67
CA ASN A 146 -3.43 -7.12 15.94
C ASN A 146 -2.05 -6.45 15.88
N PHE A 147 -1.67 -5.91 14.71
CA PHE A 147 -0.39 -5.23 14.49
C PHE A 147 0.82 -6.11 14.86
N THR A 148 0.72 -7.42 14.59
CA THR A 148 1.79 -8.39 14.86
C THR A 148 2.77 -8.51 13.70
N TRP A 149 2.38 -8.17 12.47
CA TRP A 149 3.25 -8.11 11.30
C TRP A 149 2.87 -6.97 10.36
N THR A 150 3.84 -6.55 9.55
CA THR A 150 3.64 -5.59 8.46
C THR A 150 4.43 -6.05 7.23
N TYR A 151 3.77 -6.03 6.08
CA TYR A 151 4.37 -6.18 4.76
C TYR A 151 4.29 -4.82 4.06
N VAL A 152 5.36 -4.42 3.40
CA VAL A 152 5.43 -3.11 2.74
C VAL A 152 5.95 -3.29 1.34
N HIS A 153 5.15 -2.88 0.35
CA HIS A 153 5.55 -2.83 -1.05
C HIS A 153 5.76 -1.37 -1.44
N THR A 154 6.93 -1.06 -2.00
CA THR A 154 7.36 0.30 -2.33
C THR A 154 7.22 0.55 -3.83
N HIS A 155 7.02 1.81 -4.21
CA HIS A 155 7.01 2.19 -5.62
C HIS A 155 8.39 2.08 -6.29
N GLU A 156 9.46 2.19 -5.50
CA GLU A 156 10.84 2.06 -6.00
C GLU A 156 11.20 0.58 -6.18
N SER A 157 11.44 0.17 -7.42
CA SER A 157 11.82 -1.22 -7.75
C SER A 157 13.11 -1.71 -7.09
N MET A 158 13.99 -0.79 -6.71
CA MET A 158 15.26 -1.07 -6.03
C MET A 158 15.12 -1.17 -4.50
N CYS A 159 13.95 -0.86 -3.96
CA CYS A 159 13.64 -0.93 -2.55
C CYS A 159 12.56 -2.00 -2.30
N GLY A 160 12.68 -2.71 -1.18
CA GLY A 160 11.66 -3.65 -0.74
C GLY A 160 11.34 -4.79 -1.73
N PRO A 161 10.14 -5.37 -1.62
CA PRO A 161 9.23 -5.25 -0.48
C PRO A 161 9.90 -5.69 0.83
N TYR A 162 9.32 -5.28 1.94
CA TYR A 162 9.79 -5.58 3.29
C TYR A 162 8.74 -6.37 4.05
N PHE A 163 9.18 -7.30 4.91
CA PHE A 163 8.29 -7.97 5.84
C PHE A 163 8.91 -7.97 7.24
N TYR A 164 8.15 -7.48 8.21
CA TYR A 164 8.55 -7.43 9.60
C TYR A 164 7.46 -8.04 10.47
N LYS A 165 7.86 -8.90 11.40
CA LYS A 165 6.98 -9.53 12.39
C LYS A 165 7.53 -9.28 13.78
N LEU A 166 6.66 -8.90 14.71
CA LEU A 166 7.00 -8.80 16.11
C LEU A 166 7.39 -10.18 16.65
N LYS A 167 8.42 -10.21 17.50
CA LYS A 167 8.82 -11.40 18.24
C LYS A 167 7.93 -11.58 19.46
#